data_AF-D0VFF5-F1
#
_entry.id   AF-D0VFF5-F1
#
_cell.length_a   1.000
_cell.length_b   1.000
_cell.length_c   1.000
_cell.angle_alpha   90.00
_cell.angle_beta   90.00
_cell.angle_gamma   90.00
#
_symmetry.space_group_name_H-M   'P 1'
#
loop_
_entity.id
_entity.type
_entity.pdbx_description
1 polymer ?
#
loop_
_entity_poly.entity_id
_entity_poly.type
_entity_poly.pdbx_seq_one_letter_code
_entity_poly.pdbx_strand_id
1 'polypeptide(L)' 'EGRIINIHPAYLPEFPGAHGIEDAWNAGVAESGVTVHWVDSGIDTGQIIKQVRVPRLADDTLETFEARIHEAE' A
#
# COMPACT_ATOMS: atom_id res chain seq x y z
N GLU A 1 13.11 7.82 16.83
CA GLU A 1 12.29 7.66 15.61
C GLU A 1 13.16 7.84 14.37
N GLY A 2 12.78 7.29 13.22
CA GLY A 2 13.51 7.49 11.96
C GLY A 2 14.80 6.68 11.76
N ARG A 3 14.91 5.48 12.36
CA ARG A 3 16.06 4.55 12.11
C ARG A 3 15.68 3.33 11.29
N ILE A 4 14.40 3.12 11.07
CA ILE A 4 13.83 1.99 10.35
C ILE A 4 12.91 2.58 9.29
N ILE A 5 13.08 2.11 8.06
CA ILE A 5 12.20 2.40 6.94
C ILE A 5 11.31 1.16 6.76
N ASN A 6 10.02 1.40 6.58
CA ASN A 6 9.06 0.37 6.22
C ASN A 6 8.54 0.64 4.80
N ILE A 7 8.24 -0.43 4.09
CA ILE A 7 7.48 -0.41 2.85
C ILE A 7 6.13 -1.07 3.13
N HIS A 8 5.06 -0.39 2.76
CA HIS A 8 3.69 -0.84 3.00
C HIS A 8 2.94 -0.93 1.67
N PRO A 9 2.32 -2.08 1.35
CA PRO A 9 1.60 -2.29 0.09
C PRO A 9 0.19 -1.65 0.08
N ALA A 10 0.11 -0.38 0.47
CA ALA A 10 -1.05 0.48 0.25
C ALA A 10 -0.61 1.94 0.08
N TYR A 11 -1.47 2.76 -0.53
CA TYR A 11 -1.24 4.19 -0.64
C TYR A 11 -1.68 4.92 0.64
N LEU A 12 -0.83 4.88 1.66
CA LEU A 12 -1.14 5.47 2.97
C LEU A 12 -1.59 6.94 2.86
N PRO A 13 -2.58 7.39 3.64
CA PRO A 13 -3.19 6.70 4.79
C PRO A 13 -4.30 5.71 4.41
N GLU A 14 -4.49 5.36 3.14
CA GLU A 14 -5.48 4.38 2.71
C GLU A 14 -5.03 2.97 3.11
N PHE A 15 -5.94 2.18 3.67
CA PHE A 15 -5.77 0.77 4.02
C PHE A 15 -4.49 0.45 4.85
N PRO A 16 -4.32 1.07 6.05
CA PRO A 16 -3.24 0.72 6.96
C PRO A 16 -3.48 -0.65 7.62
N GLY A 17 -2.43 -1.27 8.14
CA GLY A 17 -2.51 -2.56 8.82
C GLY A 17 -2.28 -3.77 7.89
N ALA A 18 -2.43 -4.97 8.43
CA ALA A 18 -1.86 -6.18 7.83
C ALA A 18 -2.41 -6.59 6.44
N HIS A 19 -3.58 -6.11 6.04
CA HIS A 19 -4.31 -6.59 4.87
C HIS A 19 -4.59 -5.48 3.84
N GLY A 20 -3.70 -4.50 3.69
CA GLY A 20 -3.92 -3.31 2.86
C GLY A 20 -4.34 -3.61 1.40
N ILE A 21 -3.79 -4.66 0.79
CA ILE A 21 -4.14 -5.09 -0.58
C ILE A 21 -5.57 -5.65 -0.63
N GLU A 22 -5.90 -6.58 0.26
CA GLU A 22 -7.23 -7.20 0.32
C GLU A 22 -8.32 -6.18 0.65
N ASP A 23 -8.03 -5.25 1.57
CA ASP A 23 -8.95 -4.19 1.95
C ASP A 23 -9.22 -3.23 0.77
N ALA A 24 -8.18 -2.84 0.03
CA ALA A 24 -8.33 -2.05 -1.19
C ALA A 24 -9.15 -2.79 -2.26
N TRP A 25 -8.88 -4.08 -2.45
CA TRP A 25 -9.62 -4.90 -3.40
C TRP A 25 -11.12 -4.98 -3.06
N ASN A 26 -11.43 -5.25 -1.79
CA ASN A 26 -12.79 -5.37 -1.28
C ASN A 26 -13.54 -4.03 -1.30
N ALA A 27 -12.82 -2.91 -1.11
CA ALA A 27 -13.38 -1.57 -1.22
C ALA A 27 -13.74 -1.17 -2.66
N GLY A 28 -13.29 -1.92 -3.67
CA GLY A 28 -13.64 -1.64 -5.07
C GLY A 28 -12.94 -0.40 -5.64
N VAL A 29 -11.82 0.03 -5.07
CA VAL A 29 -11.12 1.24 -5.54
C VAL A 29 -10.52 1.05 -6.93
N ALA A 30 -10.46 2.14 -7.69
CA ALA A 30 -9.85 2.15 -9.02
C ALA A 30 -8.32 2.09 -8.97
N GLU A 31 -7.71 2.46 -7.84
CA GLU A 31 -6.27 2.42 -7.62
C GLU A 31 -5.95 2.23 -6.13
N SER A 32 -4.84 1.54 -5.85
CA SER A 32 -4.18 1.53 -4.54
C SER A 32 -2.76 2.05 -4.74
N GLY A 33 -1.76 1.51 -4.05
CA GLY A 33 -0.37 1.88 -4.23
C GLY A 33 0.57 1.25 -3.22
N VAL A 34 1.78 1.79 -3.18
CA VAL A 34 2.83 1.42 -2.23
C VAL A 34 3.34 2.69 -1.57
N THR A 35 3.63 2.60 -0.26
CA THR A 35 4.20 3.69 0.53
C THR A 35 5.48 3.26 1.21
N VAL A 36 6.54 4.06 1.02
CA VAL A 36 7.77 3.98 1.81
C VAL A 36 7.74 5.08 2.85
N HIS A 37 7.89 4.72 4.13
CA HIS A 37 7.80 5.68 5.24
C HIS A 37 8.76 5.31 6.38
N TRP A 38 9.03 6.29 7.25
CA TRP A 38 9.74 6.04 8.50
C TRP A 38 8.82 5.31 9.49
N VAL A 39 9.39 4.41 10.29
CA VAL A 39 8.65 3.78 11.40
C VAL A 39 8.64 4.70 12.62
N ASP A 40 7.46 4.89 13.21
CA ASP A 40 7.22 5.55 14.49
C ASP A 40 6.46 4.63 15.46
N SER A 41 5.82 5.19 16.49
CA SER A 41 5.09 4.40 17.49
C SER A 41 3.69 3.96 17.07
N GLY A 42 3.16 4.46 15.95
CA GLY A 42 1.87 4.05 15.41
C GLY A 42 2.00 3.01 14.30
N ILE A 43 0.86 2.52 13.82
CA ILE A 43 0.78 1.57 12.71
C ILE A 43 0.65 2.38 11.42
N ASP A 44 1.69 2.32 10.59
CA ASP A 44 1.72 2.98 9.27
C ASP A 44 1.51 4.51 9.32
N THR A 45 1.86 5.15 10.43
CA THR A 45 1.66 6.60 10.65
C THR A 45 2.90 7.46 10.44
N GLY A 46 4.08 6.84 10.36
CA GLY A 46 5.30 7.62 10.30
C GLY A 46 5.48 8.38 8.99
N GLN A 47 6.41 9.33 8.99
CA GLN A 47 6.58 10.27 7.89
C GLN A 47 6.85 9.57 6.55
N ILE A 48 6.01 9.88 5.56
CA ILE A 48 6.11 9.37 4.19
C ILE A 48 7.38 9.88 3.53
N ILE A 49 8.14 8.96 2.92
CA ILE A 49 9.34 9.24 2.13
C ILE A 49 8.98 9.28 0.64
N LYS A 50 8.22 8.29 0.16
CA LYS A 50 7.79 8.17 -1.24
C LYS A 50 6.52 7.34 -1.33
N GLN A 51 5.71 7.61 -2.35
CA GLN A 51 4.54 6.80 -2.70
C GLN A 51 4.44 6.61 -4.21
N VAL A 52 3.80 5.52 -4.62
CA VAL A 52 3.46 5.22 -6.01
C VAL A 52 2.03 4.71 -6.05
N ARG A 53 1.23 5.22 -6.99
CA ARG A 53 -0.12 4.70 -7.28
C ARG A 53 -0.03 3.48 -8.19
N VAL A 54 -0.86 2.49 -7.91
CA VAL A 54 -0.99 1.26 -8.71
C VAL A 54 -2.45 1.12 -9.14
N PRO A 55 -2.74 1.16 -10.45
CA PRO A 55 -4.11 1.06 -10.94
C PRO A 55 -4.64 -0.38 -10.81
N ARG A 56 -5.93 -0.48 -10.51
CA ARG A 56 -6.72 -1.69 -10.69
C ARG A 56 -7.26 -1.71 -12.12
N LEU A 57 -6.95 -2.76 -12.86
CA LEU A 57 -7.42 -2.96 -14.23
C LEU A 57 -8.79 -3.65 -14.24
N ALA A 58 -9.52 -3.49 -15.35
CA ALA A 58 -10.90 -3.96 -15.46
C ALA A 58 -11.04 -5.49 -15.37
N ASP A 59 -9.98 -6.21 -15.75
CA ASP A 59 -9.89 -7.68 -15.80
C ASP A 59 -9.02 -8.26 -14.68
N ASP A 60 -8.65 -7.44 -13.69
CA ASP A 60 -7.89 -7.95 -12.55
C ASP A 60 -8.67 -9.01 -11.77
N THR A 61 -7.91 -9.93 -11.18
CA THR A 61 -8.28 -10.68 -9.99
C THR A 61 -7.55 -10.08 -8.78
N LEU A 62 -7.91 -10.51 -7.56
CA LEU A 62 -7.14 -10.13 -6.38
C LEU A 62 -5.65 -10.48 -6.55
N GLU A 63 -5.37 -11.66 -7.09
CA GLU A 63 -4.02 -12.18 -7.31
C GLU A 63 -3.22 -11.32 -8.31
N THR A 64 -3.83 -10.89 -9.43
CA THR A 64 -3.14 -10.05 -10.42
C THR A 64 -2.96 -8.62 -9.95
N PHE A 65 -3.90 -8.10 -9.15
CA PHE A 65 -3.78 -6.79 -8.51
C PHE A 65 -2.68 -6.80 -7.43
N GLU A 66 -2.65 -7.83 -6.59
CA GLU A 66 -1.62 -8.05 -5.57
C GLU A 66 -0.23 -8.16 -6.21
N ALA A 67 -0.08 -8.98 -7.25
CA ALA A 67 1.17 -9.10 -7.99
C ALA A 67 1.65 -7.75 -8.54
N ARG A 68 0.76 -6.92 -9.08
CA ARG A 68 1.11 -5.58 -9.58
C ARG A 68 1.52 -4.62 -8.46
N ILE A 69 0.93 -4.74 -7.28
CA ILE A 69 1.34 -3.93 -6.12
C ILE A 69 2.76 -4.34 -5.69
N HIS A 70 3.05 -5.64 -5.61
CA HIS A 70 4.41 -6.12 -5.28
C HIS A 70 5.47 -5.75 -6.33
N GLU A 71 5.10 -5.66 -7.61
CA GLU A 71 6.02 -5.14 -8.64
C GLU A 71 6.39 -3.66 -8.44
N ALA A 72 5.57 -2.90 -7.71
CA ALA A 72 5.78 -1.47 -7.45
C ALA A 72 6.52 -1.19 -6.13
N GLU A 73 6.82 -2.23 -5.34
CA GLU A 73 7.60 -2.15 -4.09
C GLU A 73 9.10 -1.89 -4.33
#